data_AF-A0A0S8HFR8-F1
#
_entry.id   AF-A0A0S8HFR8-F1
#
_cell.length_a   1.000
_cell.length_b   1.000
_cell.length_c   1.000
_cell.angle_alpha   90.00
_cell.angle_beta   90.00
_cell.angle_gamma   90.00
#
_symmetry.space_group_name_H-M   'P 1'
#
loop_
_entity.id
_entity.type
_entity.pdbx_description
1 polymer ?
#
loop_
_entity_poly.entity_id
_entity_poly.type
_entity_poly.pdbx_seq_one_letter_code
_entity_poly.pdbx_strand_id
1 'polypeptide(L)'
;MNTKVFFYCLIGLLFISFRINAEIQPESIFKEFYYKSNITPPGRAINGIDSISVFIDVDDLVKAVKAEICIQYWGGHIGTSEQKFKINDSELYDFPQPPTPGSPYCYYRNLYGKPAVEIPLNNLEKGQNKLTFYKGEQICYSFNWAHYVINSVTIRIYYSSDKECAKGKVIKIQDKDTAYQHIAFRTEVDHPENVVSVQYIGYFTDYDWDGDGIFTQWQYRLNKGSWEGILNTQYSPPYAAPWDNFWLPQQEDKLMIAAKINSANGCSYITRPVEYKALKQHNFNVIMYRPDTIPEVFGVRVGREKECIIKVEKLDNSISAFLVFTSWSGATEDGANHEVGLNGNMIADNFGILHEAGIHMLPVPIEYLKEGDNIFHIFSNTEGHALEINWPGPAILVRYCDEGDVKCKPGKEAGK
;
A
#
# COMPACT_ATOMS: atom_id res chain seq x y z
N MET A 1 22.70 -66.62 -9.18
CA MET A 1 23.24 -65.36 -9.72
C MET A 1 22.29 -64.24 -9.27
N ASN A 2 22.73 -63.44 -8.31
CA ASN A 2 21.95 -62.37 -7.67
C ASN A 2 22.16 -61.05 -8.41
N THR A 3 21.10 -60.50 -9.00
CA THR A 3 21.12 -59.18 -9.64
C THR A 3 20.41 -58.19 -8.73
N LYS A 4 21.18 -57.36 -8.02
CA LYS A 4 20.66 -56.23 -7.25
C LYS A 4 20.45 -55.04 -8.19
N VAL A 5 19.20 -54.62 -8.36
CA VAL A 5 18.83 -53.38 -9.04
C VAL A 5 18.86 -52.25 -8.01
N PHE A 6 19.75 -51.27 -8.21
CA PHE A 6 19.79 -50.03 -7.43
C PHE A 6 18.88 -48.99 -8.11
N PHE A 7 17.81 -48.60 -7.42
CA PHE A 7 16.96 -47.47 -7.79
C PHE A 7 17.53 -46.20 -7.15
N TYR A 8 18.06 -45.28 -7.96
CA TYR A 8 18.40 -43.93 -7.51
C TYR A 8 17.17 -43.03 -7.67
N CYS A 9 16.51 -42.68 -6.56
CA CYS A 9 15.54 -41.60 -6.52
C CYS A 9 16.28 -40.26 -6.53
N LEU A 10 16.29 -39.58 -7.67
CA LEU A 10 16.72 -38.19 -7.78
C LEU A 10 15.59 -37.30 -7.23
N ILE A 11 15.71 -36.86 -5.97
CA ILE A 11 14.83 -35.82 -5.41
C ILE A 11 15.37 -34.47 -5.91
N GLY A 12 14.78 -33.96 -6.99
CA GLY A 12 14.97 -32.59 -7.42
C GLY A 12 14.29 -31.65 -6.44
N LEU A 13 15.06 -31.08 -5.51
CA LEU A 13 14.63 -29.92 -4.72
C LEU A 13 14.51 -28.73 -5.68
N LEU A 14 13.30 -28.48 -6.18
CA LEU A 14 12.95 -27.18 -6.75
C LEU A 14 13.03 -26.17 -5.60
N PHE A 15 14.14 -25.44 -5.52
CA PHE A 15 14.20 -24.20 -4.76
C PHE A 15 13.31 -23.20 -5.48
N ILE A 16 12.03 -23.16 -5.10
CA ILE A 16 11.16 -22.02 -5.39
C ILE A 16 11.73 -20.89 -4.53
N SER A 17 12.65 -20.11 -5.10
CA SER A 17 13.09 -18.86 -4.51
C SER A 17 11.91 -17.90 -4.54
N PHE A 18 11.10 -17.91 -3.50
CA PHE A 18 10.20 -16.78 -3.24
C PHE A 18 11.11 -15.57 -3.08
N ARG A 19 11.12 -14.69 -4.08
CA ARG A 19 11.79 -13.38 -3.96
C ARG A 19 11.04 -12.66 -2.86
N ILE A 20 11.63 -12.61 -1.67
CA ILE A 20 11.12 -11.81 -0.56
C ILE A 20 11.11 -10.37 -1.07
N ASN A 21 9.94 -9.72 -1.04
CA ASN A 21 9.82 -8.32 -1.39
C ASN A 21 10.87 -7.54 -0.59
N ALA A 22 11.63 -6.68 -1.28
CA ALA A 22 12.67 -5.92 -0.62
C ALA A 22 12.00 -4.90 0.30
N GLU A 23 12.00 -5.17 1.60
CA GLU A 23 11.45 -4.27 2.62
C GLU A 23 12.57 -3.45 3.23
N ILE A 24 12.28 -2.18 3.50
CA ILE A 24 13.24 -1.28 4.14
C ILE A 24 13.58 -1.79 5.54
N GLN A 25 14.88 -1.91 5.82
CA GLN A 25 15.35 -2.43 7.11
C GLN A 25 15.69 -1.28 8.05
N PRO A 26 15.43 -1.41 9.36
CA PRO A 26 15.99 -0.50 10.36
C PRO A 26 17.50 -0.35 10.20
N GLU A 27 18.01 0.83 10.52
CA GLU A 27 19.43 1.20 10.42
C GLU A 27 19.97 1.27 8.97
N SER A 28 19.10 1.16 7.97
CA SER A 28 19.47 1.37 6.56
C SER A 28 19.81 2.82 6.26
N ILE A 29 20.86 3.04 5.46
CA ILE A 29 21.18 4.31 4.81
C ILE A 29 20.87 4.18 3.33
N PHE A 30 20.11 5.11 2.75
CA PHE A 30 19.72 5.03 1.34
C PHE A 30 19.52 6.40 0.69
N LYS A 31 19.51 6.43 -0.64
CA LYS A 31 19.05 7.54 -1.47
C LYS A 31 17.94 7.04 -2.40
N GLU A 32 17.02 7.93 -2.77
CA GLU A 32 15.93 7.65 -3.71
C GLU A 32 16.04 8.57 -4.92
N PHE A 33 15.97 7.98 -6.11
CA PHE A 33 16.02 8.67 -7.40
C PHE A 33 14.73 8.37 -8.15
N TYR A 34 14.01 9.40 -8.62
CA TYR A 34 12.63 9.23 -9.04
C TYR A 34 12.33 9.79 -10.44
N TYR A 35 11.48 9.05 -11.15
CA TYR A 35 10.72 9.55 -12.30
C TYR A 35 9.27 9.80 -11.87
N LYS A 36 8.80 11.05 -11.99
CA LYS A 36 7.54 11.54 -11.38
C LYS A 36 6.38 11.71 -12.35
N SER A 37 6.58 11.39 -13.63
CA SER A 37 5.56 11.55 -14.66
C SER A 37 4.84 10.23 -14.91
N ASN A 38 3.56 10.31 -15.28
CA ASN A 38 2.80 9.15 -15.68
C ASN A 38 3.41 8.55 -16.96
N ILE A 39 3.59 7.23 -16.95
CA ILE A 39 4.09 6.44 -18.08
C ILE A 39 2.95 5.52 -18.51
N THR A 40 2.55 5.68 -19.76
CA THR A 40 1.42 4.98 -20.35
C THR A 40 1.96 4.25 -21.58
N PRO A 41 2.22 2.92 -21.50
CA PRO A 41 2.59 2.15 -22.68
C PRO A 41 1.48 2.26 -23.74
N PRO A 42 1.82 2.28 -25.04
CA PRO A 42 0.85 2.42 -26.12
C PRO A 42 -0.28 1.39 -25.97
N GLY A 43 -1.54 1.84 -26.01
CA GLY A 43 -2.70 1.03 -25.68
C GLY A 43 -2.85 -0.22 -26.56
N ARG A 44 -2.83 -0.06 -27.88
CA ARG A 44 -2.72 -1.18 -28.83
C ARG A 44 -1.26 -1.36 -29.22
N ALA A 45 -0.86 -2.57 -29.55
CA ALA A 45 0.43 -2.83 -30.18
C ALA A 45 0.47 -2.10 -31.53
N ILE A 46 0.91 -0.85 -31.53
CA ILE A 46 1.17 -0.10 -32.75
C ILE A 46 2.54 -0.60 -33.21
N ASN A 47 2.55 -1.46 -34.23
CA ASN A 47 3.76 -1.92 -34.90
C ASN A 47 4.76 -2.71 -34.01
N GLY A 48 4.28 -3.52 -33.06
CA GLY A 48 5.13 -4.37 -32.21
C GLY A 48 5.98 -3.59 -31.18
N ILE A 49 5.62 -2.33 -30.89
CA ILE A 49 6.25 -1.55 -29.82
C ILE A 49 5.43 -1.75 -28.54
N ASP A 50 5.73 -2.84 -27.82
CA ASP A 50 5.11 -3.15 -26.52
C ASP A 50 5.91 -2.59 -25.34
N SER A 51 6.75 -1.59 -25.61
CA SER A 51 7.63 -1.02 -24.59
C SER A 51 7.72 0.49 -24.62
N ILE A 52 7.95 1.06 -23.45
CA ILE A 52 8.19 2.48 -23.23
C ILE A 52 9.41 2.64 -22.33
N SER A 53 10.27 3.61 -22.62
CA SER A 53 11.47 3.86 -21.85
C SER A 53 11.45 5.22 -21.18
N VAL A 54 11.99 5.28 -19.97
CA VAL A 54 12.27 6.51 -19.24
C VAL A 54 13.71 6.47 -18.74
N PHE A 55 14.21 7.63 -18.32
CA PHE A 55 15.58 7.76 -17.85
C PHE A 55 15.58 8.38 -16.45
N ILE A 56 16.37 7.79 -15.55
CA ILE A 56 16.57 8.29 -14.18
C ILE A 56 18.07 8.50 -13.98
N ASP A 57 18.45 9.68 -13.51
CA ASP A 57 19.85 9.99 -13.20
C ASP A 57 20.19 9.53 -11.77
N VAL A 58 21.25 8.74 -11.63
CA VAL A 58 21.79 8.26 -10.36
C VAL A 58 23.15 8.94 -10.15
N ASP A 59 23.21 9.88 -9.21
CA ASP A 59 24.40 10.71 -9.02
C ASP A 59 25.53 10.04 -8.21
N ASP A 60 25.21 8.93 -7.53
CA ASP A 60 26.06 8.39 -6.47
C ASP A 60 25.89 6.88 -6.26
N LEU A 61 26.93 6.13 -6.63
CA LEU A 61 27.07 4.69 -6.34
C LEU A 61 28.23 4.40 -5.38
N VAL A 62 28.90 5.43 -4.86
CA VAL A 62 30.06 5.23 -3.98
C VAL A 62 29.55 4.69 -2.65
N LYS A 63 30.06 3.50 -2.27
CA LYS A 63 29.63 2.71 -1.11
C LYS A 63 28.22 2.11 -1.21
N ALA A 64 27.65 2.01 -2.41
CA ALA A 64 26.38 1.30 -2.59
C ALA A 64 26.56 -0.19 -2.27
N VAL A 65 25.58 -0.78 -1.57
CA VAL A 65 25.59 -2.19 -1.15
C VAL A 65 24.37 -2.98 -1.65
N LYS A 66 23.28 -2.29 -2.01
CA LYS A 66 22.06 -2.88 -2.56
C LYS A 66 21.30 -1.82 -3.36
N ALA A 67 20.52 -2.24 -4.36
CA ALA A 67 19.56 -1.39 -5.03
C ALA A 67 18.24 -2.12 -5.28
N GLU A 68 17.17 -1.35 -5.36
CA GLU A 68 15.84 -1.84 -5.68
C GLU A 68 15.06 -0.83 -6.52
N ILE A 69 14.08 -1.33 -7.27
CA ILE A 69 13.14 -0.54 -8.05
C ILE A 69 11.77 -0.66 -7.42
N CYS A 70 11.20 0.48 -7.02
CA CYS A 70 9.84 0.58 -6.52
C CYS A 70 8.95 1.25 -7.56
N ILE A 71 7.81 0.64 -7.88
CA ILE A 71 6.93 1.07 -8.97
C ILE A 71 5.55 1.39 -8.40
N GLN A 72 5.11 2.62 -8.55
CA GLN A 72 3.73 3.02 -8.27
C GLN A 72 2.94 2.85 -9.56
N TYR A 73 1.94 1.96 -9.60
CA TYR A 73 1.21 1.68 -10.84
C TYR A 73 -0.24 1.25 -10.59
N TRP A 74 -1.09 1.58 -11.55
CA TRP A 74 -2.40 0.97 -11.74
C TRP A 74 -2.21 -0.29 -12.58
N GLY A 75 -2.71 -1.43 -12.08
CA GLY A 75 -2.64 -2.73 -12.74
C GLY A 75 -3.28 -2.75 -14.11
N GLY A 76 -4.08 -1.74 -14.44
CA GLY A 76 -4.51 -1.46 -15.78
C GLY A 76 -5.79 -2.18 -16.18
N HIS A 77 -5.97 -2.30 -17.49
CA HIS A 77 -7.05 -3.11 -18.03
C HIS A 77 -6.90 -4.55 -17.53
N ILE A 78 -8.00 -5.08 -17.00
CA ILE A 78 -8.04 -6.38 -16.36
C ILE A 78 -7.42 -7.46 -17.24
N GLY A 79 -6.63 -8.35 -16.64
CA GLY A 79 -5.93 -9.42 -17.33
C GLY A 79 -4.62 -9.03 -18.01
N THR A 80 -4.23 -7.76 -18.06
CA THR A 80 -2.93 -7.34 -18.65
C THR A 80 -1.77 -8.03 -17.95
N SER A 81 -1.15 -8.99 -18.64
CA SER A 81 -0.09 -9.87 -18.12
C SER A 81 1.32 -9.36 -18.43
N GLU A 82 2.34 -10.13 -18.03
CA GLU A 82 3.75 -9.91 -18.36
C GLU A 82 4.21 -8.45 -18.13
N GLN A 83 3.70 -7.85 -17.06
CA GLN A 83 4.08 -6.52 -16.61
C GLN A 83 5.52 -6.59 -16.09
N LYS A 84 6.45 -6.21 -16.95
CA LYS A 84 7.90 -6.42 -16.74
C LYS A 84 8.65 -5.13 -16.98
N PHE A 85 9.85 -5.05 -16.44
CA PHE A 85 10.80 -4.00 -16.78
C PHE A 85 12.21 -4.56 -16.94
N LYS A 86 13.07 -3.79 -17.60
CA LYS A 86 14.52 -3.95 -17.52
C LYS A 86 15.15 -2.62 -17.17
N ILE A 87 16.35 -2.66 -16.61
CA ILE A 87 17.20 -1.49 -16.40
C ILE A 87 18.49 -1.64 -17.21
N ASN A 88 18.82 -0.63 -18.01
CA ASN A 88 19.91 -0.67 -18.98
C ASN A 88 19.82 -1.94 -19.85
N ASP A 89 20.89 -2.74 -19.88
CA ASP A 89 20.98 -4.00 -20.64
C ASP A 89 20.83 -5.25 -19.77
N SER A 90 20.18 -5.11 -18.61
CA SER A 90 19.89 -6.25 -17.71
C SER A 90 18.81 -7.20 -18.24
N GLU A 91 18.60 -8.29 -17.49
CA GLU A 91 17.46 -9.19 -17.67
C GLU A 91 16.11 -8.50 -17.41
N LEU A 92 15.02 -9.20 -17.72
CA LEU A 92 13.67 -8.75 -17.40
C LEU A 92 13.33 -9.10 -15.94
N TYR A 93 12.71 -8.14 -15.27
CA TYR A 93 12.18 -8.24 -13.93
C TYR A 93 10.67 -8.12 -13.96
N ASP A 94 9.97 -8.93 -13.19
CA ASP A 94 8.52 -8.80 -13.00
C ASP A 94 8.18 -7.60 -12.14
N PHE A 95 7.05 -6.95 -12.40
CA PHE A 95 6.47 -6.01 -11.45
C PHE A 95 6.09 -6.75 -10.17
N PRO A 96 6.20 -6.13 -8.98
CA PRO A 96 5.61 -6.68 -7.77
C PRO A 96 4.11 -6.94 -7.99
N GLN A 97 3.62 -8.09 -7.56
CA GLN A 97 2.19 -8.44 -7.62
C GLN A 97 1.70 -8.81 -6.20
N PRO A 98 0.46 -8.43 -5.84
CA PRO A 98 -0.11 -8.80 -4.55
C PRO A 98 -0.48 -10.28 -4.51
N PRO A 99 -0.54 -10.92 -3.32
CA PRO A 99 -1.02 -12.27 -3.17
C PRO A 99 -2.56 -12.29 -3.24
N THR A 100 -3.10 -12.61 -4.41
CA THR A 100 -4.54 -12.80 -4.63
C THR A 100 -4.94 -14.28 -4.58
N PRO A 101 -6.23 -14.62 -4.34
CA PRO A 101 -6.70 -16.01 -4.38
C PRO A 101 -6.49 -16.68 -5.74
N GLY A 102 -6.67 -15.91 -6.82
CA GLY A 102 -6.41 -16.31 -8.20
C GLY A 102 -5.16 -15.63 -8.77
N SER A 103 -5.12 -15.48 -10.10
CA SER A 103 -4.07 -14.71 -10.75
C SER A 103 -4.22 -13.22 -10.40
N PRO A 104 -3.16 -12.51 -9.95
CA PRO A 104 -3.26 -11.09 -9.61
C PRO A 104 -3.64 -10.21 -10.80
N TYR A 105 -3.42 -10.69 -12.03
CA TYR A 105 -3.84 -10.01 -13.25
C TYR A 105 -5.37 -9.97 -13.41
N CYS A 106 -6.12 -10.86 -12.76
CA CYS A 106 -7.58 -10.93 -12.83
C CYS A 106 -8.29 -10.10 -11.75
N TYR A 107 -7.52 -9.33 -10.98
CA TYR A 107 -8.01 -8.35 -10.01
C TYR A 107 -7.57 -6.95 -10.43
N TYR A 108 -8.49 -5.98 -10.30
CA TYR A 108 -8.11 -4.58 -10.35
C TYR A 108 -7.23 -4.26 -9.14
N ARG A 109 -6.15 -3.53 -9.34
CA ARG A 109 -5.17 -3.25 -8.29
C ARG A 109 -4.45 -1.93 -8.57
N ASN A 110 -4.08 -1.26 -7.50
CA ASN A 110 -3.16 -0.14 -7.52
C ASN A 110 -2.07 -0.45 -6.49
N LEU A 111 -0.81 -0.49 -6.91
CA LEU A 111 0.31 -0.65 -6.00
C LEU A 111 1.00 0.69 -5.83
N TYR A 112 1.20 1.09 -4.57
CA TYR A 112 1.68 2.43 -4.26
C TYR A 112 3.20 2.50 -4.00
N GLY A 113 3.97 1.76 -4.79
CA GLY A 113 5.43 1.91 -4.85
C GLY A 113 6.20 1.52 -3.58
N LYS A 114 5.58 0.87 -2.60
CA LYS A 114 6.30 0.25 -1.48
C LYS A 114 6.88 -1.11 -1.85
N PRO A 115 6.11 -2.05 -2.46
CA PRO A 115 6.68 -3.29 -2.97
C PRO A 115 7.78 -2.98 -3.98
N ALA A 116 8.95 -3.56 -3.73
CA ALA A 116 10.16 -3.26 -4.49
C ALA A 116 10.82 -4.52 -5.01
N VAL A 117 11.44 -4.39 -6.17
CA VAL A 117 12.20 -5.45 -6.83
C VAL A 117 13.68 -5.18 -6.66
N GLU A 118 14.37 -6.05 -5.94
CA GLU A 118 15.82 -5.98 -5.81
C GLU A 118 16.49 -6.18 -7.18
N ILE A 119 17.47 -5.32 -7.48
CA ILE A 119 18.28 -5.40 -8.70
C ILE A 119 19.78 -5.46 -8.35
N PRO A 120 20.58 -6.23 -9.09
CA PRO A 120 22.04 -6.21 -8.96
C PRO A 120 22.61 -4.81 -9.20
N LEU A 121 23.54 -4.38 -8.33
CA LEU A 121 24.20 -3.07 -8.44
C LEU A 121 24.98 -2.88 -9.75
N ASN A 122 25.52 -3.95 -10.33
CA ASN A 122 26.24 -3.91 -11.61
C ASN A 122 25.32 -3.65 -12.81
N ASN A 123 24.00 -3.65 -12.62
CA ASN A 123 23.05 -3.20 -13.64
C ASN A 123 22.82 -1.69 -13.61
N LEU A 124 23.35 -0.98 -12.61
CA LEU A 124 23.26 0.48 -12.47
C LEU A 124 24.55 1.16 -12.91
N GLU A 125 24.40 2.33 -13.49
CA GLU A 125 25.49 3.23 -13.86
C GLU A 125 25.37 4.54 -13.07
N LYS A 126 26.50 5.20 -12.80
CA LYS A 126 26.46 6.58 -12.34
C LYS A 126 26.10 7.46 -13.53
N GLY A 127 25.09 8.31 -13.36
CA GLY A 127 24.47 9.12 -14.40
C GLY A 127 23.16 8.50 -14.87
N GLN A 128 22.89 8.60 -16.17
CA GLN A 128 21.61 8.25 -16.74
C GLN A 128 21.41 6.73 -16.84
N ASN A 129 20.38 6.20 -16.18
CA ASN A 129 19.93 4.82 -16.27
C ASN A 129 18.62 4.74 -17.05
N LYS A 130 18.54 3.82 -18.01
CA LYS A 130 17.34 3.61 -18.84
C LYS A 130 16.47 2.51 -18.23
N LEU A 131 15.22 2.82 -17.89
CA LEU A 131 14.23 1.81 -17.56
C LEU A 131 13.32 1.61 -18.75
N THR A 132 13.13 0.37 -19.18
CA THR A 132 12.18 0.01 -20.23
C THR A 132 11.12 -0.92 -19.66
N PHE A 133 9.85 -0.55 -19.83
CA PHE A 133 8.70 -1.29 -19.32
C PHE A 133 7.98 -2.02 -20.44
N TYR A 134 7.41 -3.18 -20.12
CA TYR A 134 6.78 -4.12 -21.03
C TYR A 134 5.43 -4.59 -20.50
N LYS A 135 4.57 -5.00 -21.41
CA LYS A 135 3.32 -5.72 -21.11
C LYS A 135 3.14 -6.89 -22.06
N GLY A 136 2.38 -7.88 -21.62
CA GLY A 136 1.84 -8.95 -22.45
C GLY A 136 0.38 -8.73 -22.81
N GLU A 137 -0.24 -9.78 -23.33
CA GLU A 137 -1.67 -9.80 -23.67
C GLU A 137 -2.57 -9.84 -22.43
N GLN A 138 -3.88 -9.67 -22.64
CA GLN A 138 -4.87 -9.93 -21.58
C GLN A 138 -5.12 -11.42 -21.44
N ILE A 139 -4.75 -12.01 -20.29
CA ILE A 139 -4.89 -13.46 -20.02
C ILE A 139 -6.21 -13.86 -19.37
N CYS A 140 -7.00 -12.88 -18.90
CA CYS A 140 -8.34 -13.09 -18.39
C CYS A 140 -9.23 -11.89 -18.72
N TYR A 141 -10.52 -12.14 -18.91
CA TYR A 141 -11.53 -11.11 -19.20
C TYR A 141 -11.15 -10.15 -20.33
N SER A 142 -10.47 -10.69 -21.35
CA SER A 142 -9.88 -9.92 -22.45
C SER A 142 -10.92 -9.18 -23.27
N PHE A 143 -10.62 -7.93 -23.59
CA PHE A 143 -11.29 -7.13 -24.63
C PHE A 143 -10.29 -6.63 -25.66
N ASN A 144 -9.19 -7.38 -25.82
CA ASN A 144 -8.10 -7.15 -26.77
C ASN A 144 -7.47 -5.75 -26.68
N TRP A 145 -7.30 -5.26 -25.45
CA TRP A 145 -6.68 -3.98 -25.18
C TRP A 145 -5.89 -4.05 -23.86
N ALA A 146 -4.81 -4.83 -23.84
CA ALA A 146 -3.89 -4.85 -22.71
C ALA A 146 -3.33 -3.45 -22.43
N HIS A 147 -3.34 -3.01 -21.18
CA HIS A 147 -2.91 -1.66 -20.80
C HIS A 147 -2.63 -1.58 -19.31
N TYR A 148 -1.73 -0.69 -18.90
CA TYR A 148 -1.52 -0.29 -17.50
C TYR A 148 -0.97 1.14 -17.46
N VAL A 149 -0.94 1.77 -16.28
CA VAL A 149 -0.32 3.08 -16.08
C VAL A 149 0.67 2.99 -14.93
N ILE A 150 1.90 3.46 -15.15
CA ILE A 150 2.87 3.69 -14.08
C ILE A 150 2.78 5.16 -13.70
N ASN A 151 2.48 5.44 -12.44
CA ASN A 151 2.35 6.79 -11.92
C ASN A 151 3.71 7.38 -11.52
N SER A 152 4.59 6.54 -10.97
CA SER A 152 5.97 6.92 -10.68
C SER A 152 6.88 5.69 -10.52
N VAL A 153 8.19 5.92 -10.65
CA VAL A 153 9.22 4.90 -10.45
C VAL A 153 10.34 5.48 -9.60
N THR A 154 10.80 4.70 -8.64
CA THR A 154 11.90 5.06 -7.74
C THR A 154 13.01 4.01 -7.83
N ILE A 155 14.24 4.43 -8.07
CA ILE A 155 15.44 3.65 -7.78
C ILE A 155 15.86 4.00 -6.36
N ARG A 156 15.84 3.02 -5.46
CA ARG A 156 16.35 3.17 -4.09
C ARG A 156 17.69 2.46 -3.99
N ILE A 157 18.72 3.19 -3.57
CA ILE A 157 20.09 2.70 -3.43
C ILE A 157 20.48 2.74 -1.97
N TYR A 158 20.85 1.59 -1.43
CA TYR A 158 21.32 1.42 -0.07
C TYR A 158 22.83 1.52 -0.01
N TYR A 159 23.35 2.13 1.05
CA TYR A 159 24.77 2.35 1.25
C TYR A 159 25.27 1.67 2.53
N SER A 160 26.56 1.40 2.59
CA SER A 160 27.20 0.91 3.82
C SER A 160 27.08 1.92 4.97
N SER A 161 27.21 1.42 6.20
CA SER A 161 27.01 2.20 7.42
C SER A 161 27.95 3.40 7.59
N ASP A 162 29.08 3.44 6.86
CA ASP A 162 30.07 4.51 6.85
C ASP A 162 29.81 5.56 5.74
N LYS A 163 28.66 5.52 5.06
CA LYS A 163 28.18 6.61 4.21
C LYS A 163 27.81 7.82 5.07
N GLU A 164 28.22 9.01 4.62
CA GLU A 164 27.87 10.27 5.29
C GLU A 164 26.36 10.52 5.17
N CYS A 165 25.69 10.56 6.32
CA CYS A 165 24.26 10.78 6.47
C CYS A 165 24.00 11.26 7.90
N ALA A 166 23.04 12.17 8.09
CA ALA A 166 22.53 12.47 9.42
C ALA A 166 21.90 11.21 10.02
N LYS A 167 22.21 10.94 11.29
CA LYS A 167 21.77 9.77 12.04
C LYS A 167 21.17 10.22 13.37
N GLY A 168 20.51 9.28 14.02
CA GLY A 168 19.86 9.53 15.29
C GLY A 168 19.13 8.31 15.83
N LYS A 169 18.29 8.56 16.82
CA LYS A 169 17.43 7.55 17.46
C LYS A 169 16.05 8.13 17.70
N VAL A 170 15.02 7.34 17.44
CA VAL A 170 13.67 7.62 17.90
C VAL A 170 13.54 7.15 19.34
N ILE A 171 12.84 7.94 20.17
CA ILE A 171 12.52 7.62 21.56
C ILE A 171 11.03 7.86 21.82
N LYS A 172 10.47 7.09 22.74
CA LYS A 172 9.12 7.33 23.25
C LYS A 172 9.13 8.59 24.11
N ILE A 173 8.13 9.45 23.98
CA ILE A 173 7.97 10.59 24.90
C ILE A 173 7.42 10.11 26.26
N GLN A 174 6.56 9.09 26.25
CA GLN A 174 6.09 8.41 27.45
C GLN A 174 6.66 7.00 27.48
N ASP A 175 7.33 6.66 28.57
CA ASP A 175 7.88 5.31 28.78
C ASP A 175 6.77 4.33 29.18
N LYS A 176 6.00 3.92 28.18
CA LYS A 176 4.92 2.93 28.28
C LYS A 176 5.14 1.82 27.27
N ASP A 177 4.89 0.60 27.70
CA ASP A 177 4.94 -0.57 26.82
C ASP A 177 3.72 -0.68 25.91
N THR A 178 2.57 -0.16 26.34
CA THR A 178 1.34 -0.15 25.55
C THR A 178 1.17 1.20 24.86
N ALA A 179 0.93 1.18 23.54
CA ALA A 179 0.49 2.35 22.82
C ALA A 179 -1.00 2.58 23.15
N TYR A 180 -1.32 3.80 23.59
CA TYR A 180 -2.71 4.24 23.79
C TYR A 180 -3.07 5.29 22.75
N GLN A 181 -4.25 5.89 22.86
CA GLN A 181 -4.65 7.02 22.03
C GLN A 181 -3.64 8.16 22.09
N HIS A 182 -3.35 8.75 20.95
CA HIS A 182 -2.52 9.95 20.83
C HIS A 182 -1.11 9.78 21.43
N ILE A 183 -0.43 8.67 21.11
CA ILE A 183 0.98 8.53 21.52
C ILE A 183 1.86 9.57 20.83
N ALA A 184 3.01 9.85 21.43
CA ALA A 184 3.97 10.78 20.90
C ALA A 184 5.40 10.23 21.01
N PHE A 185 6.21 10.59 20.04
CA PHE A 185 7.61 10.17 19.91
C PHE A 185 8.46 11.36 19.50
N ARG A 186 9.76 11.23 19.73
CA ARG A 186 10.76 12.26 19.41
C ARG A 186 11.99 11.61 18.81
N THR A 187 12.66 12.30 17.89
CA THR A 187 13.94 11.86 17.36
C THR A 187 15.05 12.76 17.87
N GLU A 188 16.08 12.14 18.45
CA GLU A 188 17.35 12.78 18.79
C GLU A 188 18.31 12.52 17.64
N VAL A 189 18.92 13.57 17.10
CA VAL A 189 19.81 13.52 15.93
C VAL A 189 21.21 13.98 16.31
N ASP A 190 22.23 13.34 15.74
CA ASP A 190 23.64 13.60 16.10
C ASP A 190 24.12 14.97 15.56
N HIS A 191 23.64 15.33 14.36
CA HIS A 191 24.00 16.55 13.62
C HIS A 191 22.75 17.26 13.10
N PRO A 192 21.99 17.97 13.96
CA PRO A 192 20.71 18.59 13.56
C PRO A 192 20.84 19.61 12.43
N GLU A 193 21.99 20.28 12.30
CA GLU A 193 22.29 21.22 11.22
C GLU A 193 22.27 20.58 9.82
N ASN A 194 22.44 19.26 9.74
CA ASN A 194 22.44 18.51 8.48
C ASN A 194 21.09 17.88 8.14
N VAL A 195 20.08 18.02 9.02
CA VAL A 195 18.76 17.40 8.87
C VAL A 195 17.81 18.34 8.14
N VAL A 196 17.21 17.85 7.06
CA VAL A 196 16.15 18.53 6.30
C VAL A 196 14.77 18.22 6.88
N SER A 197 14.54 16.97 7.27
CA SER A 197 13.29 16.55 7.92
C SER A 197 13.44 15.21 8.63
N VAL A 198 12.53 14.95 9.56
CA VAL A 198 12.32 13.65 10.20
C VAL A 198 10.89 13.21 9.89
N GLN A 199 10.76 12.10 9.17
CA GLN A 199 9.48 11.47 8.84
C GLN A 199 9.30 10.24 9.73
N TYR A 200 8.09 9.95 10.17
CA TYR A 200 7.81 8.83 11.07
C TYR A 200 6.95 7.79 10.41
N ILE A 201 7.37 6.53 10.46
CA ILE A 201 6.65 5.38 9.93
C ILE A 201 6.39 4.39 11.05
N GLY A 202 5.31 3.62 10.93
CA GLY A 202 4.98 2.59 11.90
C GLY A 202 4.86 1.22 11.26
N TYR A 203 5.26 0.19 12.00
CA TYR A 203 4.97 -1.20 11.71
C TYR A 203 3.78 -1.61 12.59
N PHE A 204 2.63 -1.85 11.99
CA PHE A 204 1.42 -2.27 12.68
C PHE A 204 0.41 -2.84 11.68
N THR A 205 -0.64 -3.46 12.20
CA THR A 205 -1.80 -3.90 11.42
C THR A 205 -2.74 -2.74 11.16
N ASP A 206 -3.03 -2.47 9.89
CA ASP A 206 -4.03 -1.52 9.41
C ASP A 206 -4.61 -2.00 8.07
N TYR A 207 -5.58 -1.29 7.50
CA TYR A 207 -6.02 -1.54 6.13
C TYR A 207 -4.82 -1.47 5.17
N ASP A 208 -4.77 -2.39 4.20
CA ASP A 208 -3.71 -2.40 3.19
C ASP A 208 -3.92 -1.25 2.20
N TRP A 209 -3.36 -0.10 2.57
CA TRP A 209 -3.48 1.13 1.81
C TRP A 209 -2.59 1.17 0.57
N ASP A 210 -1.58 0.30 0.47
CA ASP A 210 -0.63 0.30 -0.64
C ASP A 210 -0.90 -0.79 -1.68
N GLY A 211 -1.91 -1.62 -1.44
CA GLY A 211 -2.50 -2.57 -2.38
C GLY A 211 -1.70 -3.85 -2.57
N ASP A 212 -0.78 -4.16 -1.65
CA ASP A 212 0.13 -5.29 -1.76
C ASP A 212 -0.38 -6.57 -1.06
N GLY A 213 -1.57 -6.51 -0.46
CA GLY A 213 -2.24 -7.59 0.26
C GLY A 213 -1.72 -7.84 1.67
N ILE A 214 -0.79 -7.03 2.19
CA ILE A 214 -0.16 -7.24 3.49
C ILE A 214 -0.70 -6.20 4.49
N PHE A 215 -1.43 -6.66 5.50
CA PHE A 215 -2.06 -5.76 6.47
C PHE A 215 -1.11 -5.34 7.61
N THR A 216 -0.16 -6.20 7.96
CA THR A 216 0.79 -5.99 9.08
C THR A 216 2.20 -5.80 8.55
N GLN A 217 2.63 -4.54 8.43
CA GLN A 217 3.90 -4.17 7.82
C GLN A 217 4.27 -2.72 8.15
N TRP A 218 5.41 -2.24 7.65
CA TRP A 218 5.72 -0.81 7.64
C TRP A 218 4.72 -0.05 6.78
N GLN A 219 3.92 0.80 7.42
CA GLN A 219 2.87 1.59 6.80
C GLN A 219 3.47 2.86 6.20
N TYR A 220 3.60 2.87 4.87
CA TYR A 220 3.87 4.04 4.05
C TYR A 220 3.60 3.72 2.57
N ARG A 221 3.50 4.76 1.75
CA ARG A 221 3.36 4.69 0.29
C ARG A 221 4.35 5.62 -0.37
N LEU A 222 4.78 5.30 -1.59
CA LEU A 222 5.58 6.19 -2.41
C LEU A 222 4.69 6.80 -3.49
N ASN A 223 4.49 8.13 -3.43
CA ASN A 223 3.79 8.88 -4.45
C ASN A 223 4.72 9.93 -5.04
N LYS A 224 5.19 9.72 -6.27
CA LYS A 224 6.05 10.67 -7.01
C LYS A 224 7.26 11.16 -6.19
N GLY A 225 7.90 10.24 -5.47
CA GLY A 225 9.08 10.48 -4.61
C GLY A 225 8.76 11.01 -3.20
N SER A 226 7.49 11.20 -2.85
CA SER A 226 7.06 11.54 -1.50
C SER A 226 6.60 10.31 -0.75
N TRP A 227 6.98 10.21 0.52
CA TRP A 227 6.46 9.20 1.44
C TRP A 227 5.11 9.69 2.01
N GLU A 228 4.04 8.94 1.74
CA GLU A 228 2.68 9.20 2.20
C GLU A 228 2.19 8.08 3.12
N GLY A 229 1.05 8.28 3.81
CA GLY A 229 0.56 7.32 4.81
C GLY A 229 1.48 7.20 6.03
N ILE A 230 2.42 8.13 6.18
CA ILE A 230 3.34 8.22 7.32
C ILE A 230 2.64 8.84 8.53
N LEU A 231 3.17 8.60 9.73
CA LEU A 231 2.55 9.03 10.99
C LEU A 231 2.68 10.53 11.21
N ASN A 232 3.83 11.12 10.84
CA ASN A 232 4.10 12.55 10.98
C ASN A 232 5.36 12.97 10.21
N THR A 233 5.54 14.28 9.99
CA THR A 233 6.80 14.89 9.49
C THR A 233 7.16 16.09 10.34
N GLN A 234 8.44 16.20 10.72
CA GLN A 234 8.99 17.31 11.50
C GLN A 234 10.19 17.92 10.78
N TYR A 235 10.26 19.24 10.70
CA TYR A 235 11.30 19.98 9.97
C TYR A 235 12.34 20.65 10.86
N SER A 236 12.09 20.73 12.17
CA SER A 236 12.99 21.37 13.11
C SER A 236 13.04 20.67 14.47
N PRO A 237 14.14 20.79 15.24
CA PRO A 237 14.18 20.35 16.62
C PRO A 237 13.04 20.97 17.45
N PRO A 238 12.49 20.25 18.45
CA PRO A 238 12.96 18.98 18.99
C PRO A 238 12.50 17.74 18.19
N TYR A 239 11.96 17.88 16.97
CA TYR A 239 11.40 16.79 16.15
C TYR A 239 10.38 15.92 16.91
N ALA A 240 9.61 16.50 17.82
CA ALA A 240 8.54 15.78 18.52
C ALA A 240 7.31 15.68 17.63
N ALA A 241 6.68 14.51 17.58
CA ALA A 241 5.52 14.26 16.75
C ALA A 241 4.43 13.54 17.56
N PRO A 242 3.22 14.12 17.66
CA PRO A 242 2.05 13.37 18.08
C PRO A 242 1.59 12.46 16.93
N TRP A 243 0.96 11.35 17.29
CA TRP A 243 0.33 10.47 16.33
C TRP A 243 -1.09 10.14 16.75
N ASP A 244 -2.04 10.50 15.87
CA ASP A 244 -3.43 10.11 16.01
C ASP A 244 -3.64 8.70 15.46
N ASN A 245 -3.89 7.75 16.36
CA ASN A 245 -4.12 6.34 16.10
C ASN A 245 -5.55 5.92 16.45
N PHE A 246 -6.49 6.87 16.44
CA PHE A 246 -7.85 6.68 16.92
C PHE A 246 -8.68 5.65 16.14
N TRP A 247 -8.40 5.49 14.84
CA TRP A 247 -9.07 4.54 13.95
C TRP A 247 -8.27 3.27 13.66
N LEU A 248 -7.11 3.10 14.30
CA LEU A 248 -6.37 1.87 14.17
C LEU A 248 -7.05 0.73 14.93
N PRO A 249 -7.19 -0.45 14.31
CA PRO A 249 -7.68 -1.62 15.00
C PRO A 249 -6.84 -1.93 16.24
N GLN A 250 -7.51 -2.30 17.33
CA GLN A 250 -6.81 -2.81 18.50
C GLN A 250 -6.04 -4.07 18.10
N GLN A 251 -4.81 -4.18 18.60
CA GLN A 251 -3.92 -5.28 18.28
C GLN A 251 -3.06 -5.60 19.49
N GLU A 252 -2.97 -6.90 19.78
CA GLU A 252 -2.10 -7.46 20.82
C GLU A 252 -0.69 -7.76 20.29
N ASP A 253 -0.50 -7.64 18.97
CA ASP A 253 0.80 -7.76 18.34
C ASP A 253 1.66 -6.50 18.55
N LYS A 254 2.97 -6.69 18.36
CA LYS A 254 3.94 -5.60 18.49
C LYS A 254 3.66 -4.49 17.47
N LEU A 255 3.74 -3.25 17.95
CA LEU A 255 3.74 -2.04 17.14
C LEU A 255 5.12 -1.42 17.21
N MET A 256 5.71 -1.07 16.07
CA MET A 256 7.03 -0.45 16.04
C MET A 256 6.95 0.92 15.37
N ILE A 257 7.74 1.89 15.82
CA ILE A 257 7.83 3.22 15.20
C ILE A 257 9.28 3.51 14.91
N ALA A 258 9.58 3.83 13.65
CA ALA A 258 10.89 4.26 13.19
C ALA A 258 10.83 5.68 12.65
N ALA A 259 11.96 6.37 12.72
CA ALA A 259 12.14 7.65 12.07
C ALA A 259 13.00 7.49 10.82
N LYS A 260 12.57 8.09 9.71
CA LYS A 260 13.36 8.35 8.51
C LYS A 260 13.93 9.76 8.61
N ILE A 261 15.23 9.87 8.84
CA ILE A 261 15.95 11.15 8.92
C ILE A 261 16.49 11.47 7.52
N ASN A 262 15.99 12.56 6.93
CA ASN A 262 16.43 13.05 5.63
C ASN A 262 17.53 14.10 5.80
N SER A 263 18.67 13.87 5.16
CA SER A 263 19.85 14.73 5.23
C SER A 263 19.92 15.71 4.06
N ALA A 264 20.62 16.84 4.24
CA ALA A 264 20.81 17.85 3.19
C ALA A 264 21.55 17.34 1.94
N ASN A 265 22.36 16.28 2.08
CA ASN A 265 23.07 15.63 0.98
C ASN A 265 22.22 14.59 0.22
N GLY A 266 20.91 14.51 0.50
CA GLY A 266 19.97 13.58 -0.13
C GLY A 266 19.94 12.18 0.49
N CYS A 267 20.84 11.83 1.40
CA CYS A 267 20.80 10.56 2.12
C CYS A 267 19.65 10.53 3.13
N SER A 268 19.04 9.36 3.29
CA SER A 268 18.07 9.03 4.32
C SER A 268 18.61 7.94 5.23
N TYR A 269 18.30 8.01 6.52
CA TYR A 269 18.60 6.97 7.51
C TYR A 269 17.32 6.53 8.23
N ILE A 270 17.07 5.23 8.31
CA ILE A 270 15.99 4.68 9.16
C ILE A 270 16.55 4.35 10.53
N THR A 271 16.01 4.91 11.60
CA THR A 271 16.44 4.57 12.95
C THR A 271 16.05 3.13 13.32
N ARG A 272 16.75 2.54 14.30
CA ARG A 272 16.16 1.43 15.06
C ARG A 272 14.81 1.87 15.65
N PRO A 273 13.76 1.05 15.59
CA PRO A 273 12.46 1.48 16.07
C PRO A 273 12.34 1.46 17.60
N VAL A 274 11.39 2.23 18.11
CA VAL A 274 10.81 2.00 19.43
C VAL A 274 9.65 1.02 19.30
N GLU A 275 9.50 0.15 20.30
CA GLU A 275 8.51 -0.92 20.27
C GLU A 275 7.43 -0.71 21.34
N TYR A 276 6.19 -0.97 20.99
CA TYR A 276 5.06 -1.11 21.90
C TYR A 276 4.57 -2.56 21.80
N LYS A 277 4.25 -3.17 22.94
CA LYS A 277 3.81 -4.57 23.02
C LYS A 277 2.40 -4.78 22.49
N ALA A 278 1.59 -3.73 22.49
CA ALA A 278 0.21 -3.72 22.00
C ALA A 278 -0.24 -2.28 21.73
N LEU A 279 -1.30 -2.13 20.93
CA LEU A 279 -2.09 -0.91 20.84
C LEU A 279 -3.43 -1.16 21.54
N LYS A 280 -3.74 -0.39 22.57
CA LYS A 280 -5.02 -0.47 23.29
C LYS A 280 -5.69 0.89 23.31
N GLN A 281 -6.96 0.89 22.99
CA GLN A 281 -7.79 2.08 23.05
C GLN A 281 -8.39 2.18 24.47
N HIS A 282 -8.66 3.40 24.96
CA HIS A 282 -9.37 3.60 26.21
C HIS A 282 -10.85 3.87 25.91
N ASN A 283 -11.73 3.14 26.60
CA ASN A 283 -13.19 3.28 26.58
C ASN A 283 -13.87 2.89 25.25
N PHE A 284 -13.08 2.50 24.25
CA PHE A 284 -13.58 1.98 23.00
C PHE A 284 -12.59 0.99 22.39
N ASN A 285 -13.03 0.26 21.39
CA ASN A 285 -12.19 -0.59 20.53
C ASN A 285 -12.57 -0.36 19.06
N VAL A 286 -11.60 -0.50 18.14
CA VAL A 286 -11.86 -0.53 16.70
C VAL A 286 -11.57 -1.93 16.17
N ILE A 287 -12.52 -2.47 15.40
CA ILE A 287 -12.38 -3.75 14.70
C ILE A 287 -12.48 -3.49 13.20
N MET A 288 -11.59 -4.11 12.43
CA MET A 288 -11.62 -4.11 10.96
C MET A 288 -12.19 -5.42 10.46
N TYR A 289 -13.37 -5.35 9.85
CA TYR A 289 -14.00 -6.47 9.15
C TYR A 289 -13.63 -6.43 7.69
N ARG A 290 -13.09 -7.54 7.20
CA ARG A 290 -12.64 -7.72 5.81
C ARG A 290 -13.60 -8.66 5.09
N PRO A 291 -13.64 -8.62 3.75
CA PRO A 291 -14.45 -9.52 2.98
C PRO A 291 -13.79 -10.89 2.93
N ASP A 292 -14.58 -11.95 2.99
CA ASP A 292 -14.07 -13.33 2.87
C ASP A 292 -13.58 -13.61 1.45
N THR A 293 -14.26 -13.01 0.47
CA THR A 293 -13.94 -13.15 -0.95
C THR A 293 -14.11 -11.83 -1.67
N ILE A 294 -13.16 -11.50 -2.54
CA ILE A 294 -13.25 -10.40 -3.49
C ILE A 294 -13.50 -10.97 -4.89
N PRO A 295 -14.52 -10.49 -5.62
CA PRO A 295 -14.71 -10.88 -7.01
C PRO A 295 -13.51 -10.51 -7.87
N GLU A 296 -13.15 -11.39 -8.81
CA GLU A 296 -12.33 -10.97 -9.95
C GLU A 296 -13.09 -9.89 -10.76
N VAL A 297 -12.34 -9.02 -11.43
CA VAL A 297 -12.89 -7.90 -12.22
C VAL A 297 -13.87 -7.04 -11.41
N PHE A 298 -13.53 -6.63 -10.19
CA PHE A 298 -14.44 -5.86 -9.34
C PHE A 298 -14.65 -4.41 -9.82
N GLY A 299 -15.22 -4.25 -11.01
CA GLY A 299 -15.54 -2.96 -11.60
C GLY A 299 -16.83 -3.02 -12.42
N VAL A 300 -17.49 -1.87 -12.53
CA VAL A 300 -18.84 -1.72 -13.08
C VAL A 300 -18.95 -0.52 -14.02
N ARG A 301 -19.83 -0.65 -15.00
CA ARG A 301 -20.27 0.38 -15.96
C ARG A 301 -21.50 -0.11 -16.71
N VAL A 302 -22.16 0.76 -17.47
CA VAL A 302 -23.29 0.41 -18.35
C VAL A 302 -24.47 -0.24 -17.60
N GLY A 303 -24.82 0.34 -16.45
CA GLY A 303 -25.96 -0.06 -15.62
C GLY A 303 -25.72 -1.37 -14.88
N ARG A 304 -24.47 -1.69 -14.56
CA ARG A 304 -24.10 -2.93 -13.86
C ARG A 304 -23.84 -2.67 -12.39
N GLU A 305 -24.08 -3.72 -11.60
CA GLU A 305 -23.79 -3.79 -10.19
C GLU A 305 -22.88 -4.99 -9.91
N LYS A 306 -22.01 -4.86 -8.91
CA LYS A 306 -21.23 -5.95 -8.33
C LYS A 306 -21.19 -5.82 -6.82
N GLU A 307 -21.06 -6.95 -6.14
CA GLU A 307 -21.10 -7.03 -4.69
C GLU A 307 -20.03 -7.95 -4.10
N CYS A 308 -19.72 -7.74 -2.82
CA CYS A 308 -19.02 -8.70 -1.99
C CYS A 308 -19.57 -8.69 -0.56
N ILE A 309 -19.33 -9.77 0.17
CA ILE A 309 -19.82 -9.93 1.54
C ILE A 309 -18.70 -9.58 2.53
N ILE A 310 -19.01 -8.74 3.50
CA ILE A 310 -18.17 -8.42 4.66
C ILE A 310 -18.92 -8.88 5.91
N LYS A 311 -18.34 -9.84 6.63
CA LYS A 311 -18.99 -10.40 7.81
C LYS A 311 -18.67 -9.57 9.05
N VAL A 312 -19.68 -8.96 9.66
CA VAL A 312 -19.57 -8.21 10.92
C VAL A 312 -20.07 -9.09 12.06
N GLU A 313 -19.21 -9.43 13.00
CA GLU A 313 -19.53 -10.43 14.03
C GLU A 313 -20.60 -9.95 15.02
N LYS A 314 -20.49 -8.71 15.49
CA LYS A 314 -21.40 -8.10 16.46
C LYS A 314 -21.53 -6.60 16.25
N LEU A 315 -22.66 -6.02 16.63
CA LEU A 315 -22.91 -4.58 16.60
C LEU A 315 -23.31 -4.02 17.96
N ASP A 316 -23.47 -4.86 18.97
CA ASP A 316 -23.68 -4.43 20.35
C ASP A 316 -22.61 -3.43 20.78
N ASN A 317 -23.07 -2.27 21.25
CA ASN A 317 -22.25 -1.12 21.65
C ASN A 317 -21.41 -0.47 20.53
N SER A 318 -21.71 -0.71 19.26
CA SER A 318 -21.12 0.07 18.16
C SER A 318 -21.50 1.56 18.26
N ILE A 319 -20.54 2.43 17.95
CA ILE A 319 -20.64 3.88 18.07
C ILE A 319 -20.65 4.54 16.70
N SER A 320 -19.77 4.09 15.82
CA SER A 320 -19.52 4.69 14.52
C SER A 320 -18.78 3.70 13.62
N ALA A 321 -19.01 3.79 12.32
CA ALA A 321 -18.32 2.95 11.35
C ALA A 321 -17.79 3.76 10.17
N PHE A 322 -16.75 3.23 9.53
CA PHE A 322 -16.21 3.69 8.27
C PHE A 322 -16.11 2.52 7.29
N LEU A 323 -16.43 2.80 6.03
CA LEU A 323 -16.13 1.96 4.89
C LEU A 323 -14.80 2.44 4.30
N VAL A 324 -13.79 1.57 4.27
CA VAL A 324 -12.46 1.86 3.74
C VAL A 324 -12.18 1.02 2.50
N PHE A 325 -11.68 1.63 1.45
CA PHE A 325 -11.31 0.93 0.22
C PHE A 325 -10.43 1.79 -0.68
N THR A 326 -9.83 1.17 -1.69
CA THR A 326 -9.17 1.87 -2.80
C THR A 326 -9.96 1.67 -4.09
N SER A 327 -9.97 2.70 -4.94
CA SER A 327 -10.70 2.66 -6.21
C SER A 327 -9.88 3.24 -7.34
N TRP A 328 -10.28 2.96 -8.59
CA TRP A 328 -9.86 3.74 -9.75
C TRP A 328 -11.08 4.32 -10.46
N SER A 329 -10.97 5.58 -10.90
CA SER A 329 -12.04 6.33 -11.56
C SER A 329 -13.31 6.45 -10.72
N GLY A 330 -13.18 6.98 -9.51
CA GLY A 330 -14.31 7.17 -8.58
C GLY A 330 -15.31 8.27 -8.98
N ALA A 331 -15.05 8.98 -10.08
CA ALA A 331 -15.95 9.98 -10.68
C ALA A 331 -16.16 9.69 -12.17
N THR A 332 -17.18 10.30 -12.76
CA THR A 332 -17.58 10.14 -14.16
C THR A 332 -17.27 11.37 -15.02
N GLU A 333 -17.15 11.18 -16.33
CA GLU A 333 -16.93 12.27 -17.30
C GLU A 333 -18.24 12.85 -17.87
N ASP A 334 -19.32 12.08 -17.80
CA ASP A 334 -20.60 12.29 -18.47
C ASP A 334 -21.72 12.68 -17.48
N GLY A 335 -21.38 12.89 -16.21
CA GLY A 335 -22.37 13.13 -15.14
C GLY A 335 -23.19 11.88 -14.79
N ALA A 336 -22.76 10.71 -15.24
CA ALA A 336 -23.32 9.43 -14.79
C ALA A 336 -23.06 9.22 -13.29
N ASN A 337 -23.76 8.25 -12.71
CA ASN A 337 -23.61 7.85 -11.33
C ASN A 337 -22.54 6.76 -11.19
N HIS A 338 -21.53 7.02 -10.36
CA HIS A 338 -20.65 6.04 -9.76
C HIS A 338 -21.01 5.92 -8.28
N GLU A 339 -21.58 4.78 -7.89
CA GLU A 339 -22.12 4.57 -6.55
C GLU A 339 -21.33 3.49 -5.80
N VAL A 340 -21.14 3.73 -4.51
CA VAL A 340 -20.80 2.71 -3.52
C VAL A 340 -21.88 2.67 -2.44
N GLY A 341 -22.22 1.46 -1.99
CA GLY A 341 -23.23 1.29 -0.96
C GLY A 341 -23.06 0.05 -0.11
N LEU A 342 -23.93 -0.06 0.90
CA LEU A 342 -23.93 -1.13 1.88
C LEU A 342 -25.35 -1.51 2.26
N ASN A 343 -25.66 -2.81 2.17
CA ASN A 343 -26.98 -3.38 2.48
C ASN A 343 -28.15 -2.66 1.79
N GLY A 344 -27.96 -2.28 0.52
CA GLY A 344 -28.96 -1.58 -0.29
C GLY A 344 -29.07 -0.08 -0.02
N ASN A 345 -28.24 0.48 0.87
CA ASN A 345 -28.16 1.93 1.09
C ASN A 345 -26.94 2.50 0.37
N MET A 346 -27.14 3.57 -0.39
CA MET A 346 -26.04 4.33 -0.98
C MET A 346 -25.25 5.04 0.12
N ILE A 347 -23.93 4.89 0.10
CA ILE A 347 -23.01 5.58 1.02
C ILE A 347 -22.47 6.86 0.38
N ALA A 348 -22.05 6.77 -0.88
CA ALA A 348 -21.57 7.91 -1.63
C ALA A 348 -21.71 7.70 -3.14
N ASP A 349 -21.81 8.81 -3.86
CA ASP A 349 -21.72 8.90 -5.30
C ASP A 349 -20.55 9.80 -5.73
N ASN A 350 -19.96 9.53 -6.89
CA ASN A 350 -18.91 10.36 -7.50
C ASN A 350 -17.79 10.79 -6.52
N PHE A 351 -17.40 9.87 -5.64
CA PHE A 351 -16.59 10.13 -4.45
C PHE A 351 -15.07 10.20 -4.71
N GLY A 352 -14.64 10.03 -5.95
CA GLY A 352 -13.22 10.03 -6.33
C GLY A 352 -12.88 10.97 -7.48
N ILE A 353 -11.82 10.64 -8.21
CA ILE A 353 -11.33 11.40 -9.37
C ILE A 353 -11.40 10.50 -10.61
N LEU A 354 -11.79 11.08 -11.74
CA LEU A 354 -11.81 10.41 -13.04
C LEU A 354 -10.37 10.02 -13.45
N HIS A 355 -10.18 8.76 -13.85
CA HIS A 355 -8.88 8.20 -14.31
C HIS A 355 -7.75 8.22 -13.28
N GLU A 356 -8.06 8.37 -11.99
CA GLU A 356 -7.07 8.33 -10.92
C GLU A 356 -7.45 7.34 -9.83
N ALA A 357 -6.43 6.87 -9.12
CA ALA A 357 -6.61 6.02 -7.96
C ALA A 357 -7.03 6.87 -6.76
N GLY A 358 -8.06 6.43 -6.04
CA GLY A 358 -8.57 7.06 -4.83
C GLY A 358 -8.42 6.15 -3.61
N ILE A 359 -8.20 6.75 -2.46
CA ILE A 359 -8.21 6.08 -1.15
C ILE A 359 -9.37 6.68 -0.37
N HIS A 360 -10.28 5.82 0.10
CA HIS A 360 -11.55 6.24 0.66
C HIS A 360 -11.71 5.76 2.08
N MET A 361 -12.25 6.63 2.92
CA MET A 361 -12.70 6.33 4.28
C MET A 361 -14.02 7.07 4.48
N LEU A 362 -15.11 6.40 4.11
CA LEU A 362 -16.45 6.99 4.04
C LEU A 362 -17.24 6.65 5.32
N PRO A 363 -17.85 7.63 6.01
CA PRO A 363 -18.63 7.35 7.20
C PRO A 363 -19.86 6.49 6.85
N VAL A 364 -20.13 5.49 7.69
CA VAL A 364 -21.28 4.58 7.53
C VAL A 364 -22.19 4.72 8.75
N PRO A 365 -23.48 5.08 8.55
CA PRO A 365 -24.47 5.01 9.61
C PRO A 365 -24.54 3.60 10.20
N ILE A 366 -24.53 3.48 11.53
CA ILE A 366 -24.53 2.17 12.20
C ILE A 366 -25.80 1.37 11.85
N GLU A 367 -26.92 2.06 11.64
CA GLU A 367 -28.19 1.48 11.20
C GLU A 367 -28.16 0.86 9.80
N TYR A 368 -27.13 1.15 9.00
CA TYR A 368 -26.92 0.48 7.71
C TYR A 368 -26.19 -0.85 7.87
N LEU A 369 -25.58 -1.10 9.04
CA LEU A 369 -24.92 -2.36 9.34
C LEU A 369 -25.90 -3.36 9.97
N LYS A 370 -25.62 -4.64 9.76
CA LYS A 370 -26.27 -5.75 10.47
C LYS A 370 -25.23 -6.74 10.97
N GLU A 371 -25.54 -7.48 12.03
CA GLU A 371 -24.72 -8.61 12.44
C GLU A 371 -24.80 -9.71 11.38
N GLY A 372 -23.67 -10.37 11.11
CA GLY A 372 -23.50 -11.31 10.01
C GLY A 372 -23.10 -10.64 8.69
N ASP A 373 -23.69 -11.09 7.60
CA ASP A 373 -23.23 -10.78 6.24
C ASP A 373 -23.69 -9.40 5.79
N ASN A 374 -22.77 -8.43 5.66
CA ASN A 374 -23.06 -7.12 5.09
C ASN A 374 -22.68 -7.12 3.61
N ILE A 375 -23.59 -6.66 2.76
CA ILE A 375 -23.41 -6.64 1.30
C ILE A 375 -22.87 -5.29 0.91
N PHE A 376 -21.57 -5.21 0.59
CA PHE A 376 -20.99 -4.05 -0.07
C PHE A 376 -21.29 -4.15 -1.57
N HIS A 377 -21.78 -3.07 -2.17
CA HIS A 377 -22.07 -3.01 -3.58
C HIS A 377 -21.43 -1.79 -4.26
N ILE A 378 -21.14 -1.95 -5.54
CA ILE A 378 -20.80 -0.86 -6.45
C ILE A 378 -21.75 -0.87 -7.64
N PHE A 379 -22.16 0.31 -8.09
CA PHE A 379 -23.00 0.47 -9.26
C PHE A 379 -22.45 1.58 -10.17
N SER A 380 -22.58 1.41 -11.48
CA SER A 380 -22.31 2.49 -12.43
C SER A 380 -23.15 2.41 -13.68
N ASN A 381 -23.72 3.55 -14.09
CA ASN A 381 -24.41 3.72 -15.35
C ASN A 381 -23.60 4.49 -16.41
N THR A 382 -22.32 4.80 -16.16
CA THR A 382 -21.47 5.42 -17.19
C THR A 382 -21.28 4.50 -18.38
N GLU A 383 -21.21 5.06 -19.58
CA GLU A 383 -20.75 4.33 -20.77
C GLU A 383 -19.22 4.42 -20.94
N GLY A 384 -18.59 5.34 -20.21
CA GLY A 384 -17.16 5.62 -20.21
C GLY A 384 -16.34 4.64 -19.36
N HIS A 385 -15.41 5.20 -18.58
CA HIS A 385 -14.44 4.42 -17.79
C HIS A 385 -15.10 3.81 -16.55
N ALA A 386 -14.82 2.52 -16.31
CA ALA A 386 -15.47 1.78 -15.23
C ALA A 386 -15.08 2.33 -13.85
N LEU A 387 -16.02 2.28 -12.91
CA LEU A 387 -15.71 2.34 -11.49
C LEU A 387 -15.05 1.03 -11.11
N GLU A 388 -13.81 1.07 -10.63
CA GLU A 388 -13.07 -0.12 -10.20
C GLU A 388 -12.81 -0.07 -8.70
N ILE A 389 -13.07 -1.18 -7.99
CA ILE A 389 -12.60 -1.43 -6.63
C ILE A 389 -11.33 -2.24 -6.72
N ASN A 390 -10.27 -1.73 -6.09
CA ASN A 390 -8.96 -2.33 -6.18
C ASN A 390 -8.73 -3.31 -5.03
N TRP A 391 -7.89 -4.31 -5.27
CA TRP A 391 -7.32 -5.17 -4.23
C TRP A 391 -6.70 -4.31 -3.11
N PRO A 392 -6.92 -4.64 -1.81
CA PRO A 392 -7.52 -5.86 -1.25
C PRO A 392 -9.06 -5.87 -1.18
N GLY A 393 -9.73 -4.88 -1.79
CA GLY A 393 -11.17 -4.68 -1.71
C GLY A 393 -11.60 -3.97 -0.41
N PRO A 394 -12.90 -3.80 -0.19
CA PRO A 394 -13.41 -2.97 0.89
C PRO A 394 -13.28 -3.61 2.27
N ALA A 395 -13.10 -2.81 3.31
CA ALA A 395 -13.24 -3.23 4.70
C ALA A 395 -14.17 -2.28 5.47
N ILE A 396 -14.76 -2.77 6.56
CA ILE A 396 -15.57 -1.96 7.48
C ILE A 396 -14.79 -1.82 8.78
N LEU A 397 -14.45 -0.60 9.15
CA LEU A 397 -13.94 -0.27 10.47
C LEU A 397 -15.13 0.08 11.37
N VAL A 398 -15.34 -0.68 12.45
CA VAL A 398 -16.39 -0.38 13.43
C VAL A 398 -15.73 -0.08 14.77
N ARG A 399 -16.13 1.05 15.36
CA ARG A 399 -15.74 1.43 16.71
C ARG A 399 -16.83 1.06 17.70
N TYR A 400 -16.46 0.45 18.82
CA TYR A 400 -17.34 -0.06 19.87
C TYR A 400 -17.01 0.59 21.21
N CYS A 401 -17.99 0.87 22.06
CA CYS A 401 -17.71 1.18 23.47
C CYS A 401 -17.17 -0.07 24.17
N ASP A 402 -16.30 0.14 25.17
CA ASP A 402 -15.96 -0.92 26.11
C ASP A 402 -17.21 -1.35 26.91
N GLU A 403 -17.30 -2.65 27.22
CA GLU A 403 -18.40 -3.19 28.01
C GLU A 403 -18.47 -2.50 29.38
N GLY A 404 -19.62 -1.87 29.67
CA GLY A 404 -19.87 -1.17 30.94
C GLY A 404 -19.56 0.32 30.94
N ASP A 405 -18.94 0.89 29.89
CA ASP A 405 -18.75 2.34 29.80
C ASP A 405 -19.97 3.03 29.18
N VAL A 406 -20.85 3.54 30.05
CA VAL A 406 -22.07 4.26 29.67
C VAL A 406 -21.76 5.61 29.00
N LYS A 407 -20.55 6.17 29.19
CA LYS A 407 -20.20 7.51 28.69
C LYS A 407 -19.91 7.55 27.19
N CYS A 408 -19.65 6.40 26.57
CA CYS A 408 -19.30 6.31 25.15
C CYS A 408 -20.51 6.17 24.22
N LYS A 409 -21.71 5.93 24.76
CA LYS A 409 -22.93 5.97 23.93
C LYS A 409 -23.18 7.43 23.56
N PRO A 410 -23.30 7.80 22.27
CA PRO A 410 -23.73 9.13 21.90
C PRO A 410 -25.02 9.37 22.68
N GLY A 411 -25.00 10.38 23.55
CA GLY A 411 -26.18 10.73 24.31
C GLY A 411 -27.30 10.86 23.29
N LYS A 412 -28.37 10.07 23.45
CA LYS A 412 -29.65 10.47 22.87
C LYS A 412 -29.81 11.90 23.34
N GLU A 413 -29.58 12.86 22.44
CA GLU A 413 -29.80 14.26 22.75
C GLU A 413 -31.21 14.30 23.34
N ALA A 414 -31.27 14.72 24.60
CA ALA A 414 -32.51 14.84 25.31
C ALA A 414 -33.36 15.80 24.49
N GLY A 415 -34.33 15.25 23.76
CA GLY A 415 -35.30 16.03 23.02
C GLY A 415 -35.86 17.10 23.95
N LYS A 416 -35.61 18.35 23.57
CA LYS A 416 -36.35 19.51 24.03
C LYS A 416 -37.00 20.14 22.82
#